data_AF-A0A963WX20-F1
#
_entry.id   AF-A0A963WX20-F1
#
_cell.length_a   1.000
_cell.length_b   1.000
_cell.length_c   1.000
_cell.angle_alpha   90.00
_cell.angle_beta   90.00
_cell.angle_gamma   90.00
#
_symmetry.space_group_name_H-M   'P 1'
#
loop_
_entity.id
_entity.type
_entity.pdbx_description
1 polymer ?
#
loop_
_entity_poly.entity_id
_entity_poly.type
_entity_poly.pdbx_seq_one_letter_code
_entity_poly.pdbx_strand_id
1 'polypeptide(L)'
;MDNQLKSKLTVIGFVAFVITVYTASYFYTKSNNERLLASPRLVMLIGSEQEENRKFLNLTSSQRRDAVKLLHFQDRILIISQTEFENGMTDIASQFADEIKGQDYFIADCLEYSEKLDQPMIKDEKDALKASWIFSACGLTP
;
A
#
# COMPACT_ATOMS: atom_id res chain seq x y z
N MET A 1 -25.23 3.48 -48.07
CA MET A 1 -25.54 3.42 -46.63
C MET A 1 -25.99 4.81 -46.20
N ASP A 2 -27.23 4.92 -45.75
CA ASP A 2 -27.94 6.18 -45.56
C ASP A 2 -27.23 7.10 -44.54
N ASN A 3 -27.15 8.40 -44.82
CA ASN A 3 -26.39 9.36 -43.99
C ASN A 3 -26.96 9.46 -42.56
N GLN A 4 -28.26 9.23 -42.40
CA GLN A 4 -28.90 9.14 -41.08
C GLN A 4 -28.43 7.92 -40.27
N LEU A 5 -28.15 6.79 -40.93
CA LEU A 5 -27.71 5.57 -40.25
C LEU A 5 -26.27 5.73 -39.72
N LYS A 6 -25.40 6.38 -40.51
CA LYS A 6 -24.02 6.72 -40.09
C LYS A 6 -24.02 7.66 -38.88
N SER A 7 -24.82 8.72 -38.92
CA SER A 7 -24.92 9.69 -37.81
C SER A 7 -25.42 9.03 -36.52
N LYS A 8 -26.46 8.18 -36.59
CA LYS A 8 -26.96 7.45 -35.42
C LYS A 8 -25.92 6.50 -34.82
N LEU A 9 -25.18 5.77 -35.66
CA LEU A 9 -24.08 4.91 -35.22
C LEU A 9 -22.95 5.70 -34.54
N THR A 10 -22.59 6.88 -35.08
CA THR A 10 -21.57 7.75 -34.47
C THR A 10 -22.02 8.27 -33.10
N VAL A 11 -23.28 8.69 -32.96
CA VAL A 11 -23.82 9.16 -31.67
C VAL A 11 -23.87 8.02 -30.65
N ILE A 12 -24.35 6.83 -31.03
CA ILE A 12 -24.37 5.66 -30.14
C ILE A 12 -22.94 5.29 -29.72
N GLY A 13 -21.99 5.29 -30.65
CA GLY A 13 -20.58 5.03 -30.37
C GLY A 13 -19.98 6.06 -29.41
N PHE A 14 -20.29 7.34 -29.58
CA PHE A 14 -19.84 8.40 -28.68
C PHE A 14 -20.44 8.26 -27.28
N VAL A 15 -21.73 7.97 -27.16
CA VAL A 15 -22.39 7.72 -25.87
C VAL A 15 -21.78 6.51 -25.18
N ALA A 16 -21.56 5.41 -25.90
CA ALA A 16 -20.92 4.21 -25.35
C ALA A 16 -19.48 4.48 -24.89
N PHE A 17 -18.72 5.27 -25.64
CA PHE A 17 -17.37 5.71 -25.26
C PHE A 17 -17.39 6.53 -23.96
N VAL A 18 -18.26 7.54 -23.87
CA VAL A 18 -18.39 8.38 -22.68
C VAL A 18 -18.77 7.54 -21.46
N ILE A 19 -19.75 6.64 -21.58
CA ILE A 19 -20.14 5.74 -20.49
C ILE A 19 -18.96 4.87 -20.08
N THR A 20 -18.21 4.30 -21.02
CA THR A 20 -17.07 3.43 -20.72
C THR A 20 -15.97 4.19 -19.98
N VAL A 21 -15.62 5.41 -20.43
CA VAL A 21 -14.60 6.24 -19.78
C VAL A 21 -15.01 6.64 -18.37
N TYR A 22 -16.26 7.08 -18.18
CA TYR A 22 -16.78 7.43 -16.86
C TYR A 22 -16.80 6.23 -15.93
N THR A 23 -17.29 5.09 -16.41
CA THR A 23 -17.39 3.86 -15.61
C THR A 23 -16.01 3.34 -15.23
N ALA A 24 -15.07 3.31 -16.19
CA ALA A 24 -13.69 2.91 -15.94
C ALA A 24 -12.99 3.84 -14.93
N SER A 25 -13.18 5.16 -15.06
CA SER A 25 -12.61 6.14 -14.12
C SER A 25 -13.20 5.96 -12.72
N TYR A 26 -14.51 5.78 -12.61
CA TYR A 26 -15.17 5.52 -11.32
C TYR A 26 -14.64 4.25 -10.65
N PHE A 27 -14.55 3.13 -11.37
CA PHE A 27 -14.02 1.89 -10.82
C PHE A 27 -12.53 1.98 -10.50
N TYR A 28 -11.75 2.70 -11.29
CA TYR A 28 -10.35 2.97 -11.01
C TYR A 28 -10.17 3.74 -9.70
N THR A 29 -10.90 4.85 -9.54
CA THR A 29 -10.85 5.66 -8.31
C THR A 29 -11.38 4.90 -7.10
N LYS A 30 -12.50 4.17 -7.25
CA LYS A 30 -13.05 3.34 -6.18
C LYS A 30 -12.07 2.26 -5.74
N SER A 31 -11.51 1.49 -6.68
CA SER A 31 -10.55 0.42 -6.37
C SER A 31 -9.29 0.95 -5.71
N ASN A 32 -8.77 2.10 -6.16
CA ASN A 32 -7.58 2.68 -5.56
C ASN A 32 -7.87 3.22 -4.14
N ASN A 33 -9.02 3.84 -3.93
CA ASN A 33 -9.46 4.29 -2.60
C ASN A 33 -9.70 3.11 -1.65
N GLU A 34 -10.37 2.05 -2.11
CA GLU A 34 -10.55 0.82 -1.33
C GLU A 34 -9.20 0.17 -0.99
N ARG A 35 -8.24 0.18 -1.91
CA ARG A 35 -6.89 -0.32 -1.64
C ARG A 35 -6.13 0.53 -0.62
N LEU A 36 -6.27 1.85 -0.67
CA LEU A 36 -5.67 2.78 0.30
C LEU A 36 -6.33 2.67 1.69
N LEU A 37 -7.64 2.43 1.74
CA LEU A 37 -8.36 2.14 2.97
C LEU A 37 -8.02 0.75 3.53
N ALA A 38 -7.67 -0.20 2.65
CA ALA A 38 -7.27 -1.55 3.02
C ALA A 38 -5.79 -1.66 3.37
N SER A 39 -4.96 -0.64 3.14
CA SER A 39 -3.58 -0.63 3.63
C SER A 39 -3.51 -0.19 5.09
N PRO A 40 -2.52 -0.66 5.87
CA PRO A 40 -2.33 -0.19 7.24
C PRO A 40 -1.92 1.28 7.22
N ARG A 41 -2.26 2.00 8.29
CA ARG A 41 -1.79 3.37 8.48
C ARG A 41 -0.41 3.40 9.12
N LEU A 42 -0.24 2.65 10.21
CA LEU A 42 1.04 2.49 10.90
C LEU A 42 1.47 1.04 10.84
N VAL A 43 2.76 0.83 10.65
CA VAL A 43 3.40 -0.48 10.75
C VAL A 43 4.56 -0.40 11.72
N MET A 44 4.72 -1.41 12.55
CA MET A 44 5.81 -1.51 13.52
C MET A 44 6.53 -2.84 13.36
N LEU A 45 7.84 -2.78 13.18
CA LEU A 45 8.73 -3.94 13.19
C LEU A 45 9.33 -4.10 14.59
N ILE A 46 9.25 -5.30 15.13
CA ILE A 46 9.95 -5.71 16.35
C ILE A 46 11.29 -6.38 15.96
N GLY A 47 12.39 -5.77 16.38
CA GLY A 47 13.76 -6.18 16.13
C GLY A 47 14.57 -5.17 15.27
N SER A 48 15.72 -5.61 14.79
CA SER A 48 16.65 -4.76 14.03
C SER A 48 16.15 -4.49 12.60
N GLU A 49 15.81 -3.23 12.31
CA GLU A 49 15.47 -2.79 10.95
C GLU A 49 16.59 -3.08 9.94
N GLN A 50 17.85 -2.82 10.32
CA GLN A 50 18.98 -2.97 9.41
C GLN A 50 19.16 -4.44 9.00
N GLU A 51 18.98 -5.36 9.93
CA GLU A 51 19.07 -6.80 9.65
C GLU A 51 17.94 -7.25 8.72
N GLU A 52 16.70 -6.84 8.98
CA GLU A 52 15.55 -7.20 8.14
C GLU A 52 15.66 -6.58 6.74
N ASN A 53 16.01 -5.31 6.62
CA ASN A 53 16.22 -4.69 5.30
C ASN A 53 17.32 -5.41 4.50
N ARG A 54 18.40 -5.86 5.15
CA ARG A 54 19.44 -6.66 4.48
C ARG A 54 18.91 -8.00 3.97
N LYS A 55 18.02 -8.67 4.71
CA LYS A 55 17.36 -9.89 4.25
C LYS A 55 16.48 -9.59 3.03
N PHE A 56 15.69 -8.52 3.10
CA PHE A 56 14.74 -8.14 2.06
C PHE A 56 15.38 -7.68 0.74
N LEU A 57 16.53 -7.02 0.79
CA LEU A 57 17.25 -6.56 -0.40
C LEU A 57 17.51 -7.70 -1.40
N ASN A 58 17.83 -8.89 -0.89
CA ASN A 58 18.16 -10.07 -1.70
C ASN A 58 16.94 -10.87 -2.19
N LEU A 59 15.73 -10.49 -1.77
CA LEU A 59 14.49 -11.19 -2.12
C LEU A 59 13.83 -10.59 -3.36
N THR A 60 13.11 -11.41 -4.11
CA THR A 60 12.18 -10.93 -5.14
C THR A 60 10.93 -10.30 -4.51
N SER A 61 10.18 -9.51 -5.28
CA SER A 61 8.95 -8.87 -4.77
C SER A 61 7.92 -9.88 -4.23
N SER A 62 7.84 -11.10 -4.75
CA SER A 62 6.96 -12.13 -4.19
C SER A 62 7.45 -12.61 -2.84
N GLN A 63 8.73 -12.95 -2.75
CA GLN A 63 9.33 -13.43 -1.51
C GLN A 63 9.30 -12.38 -0.40
N ARG A 64 9.43 -11.09 -0.73
CA ARG A 64 9.29 -9.99 0.26
C ARG A 64 7.88 -9.95 0.85
N ARG A 65 6.83 -10.11 0.03
CA ARG A 65 5.44 -10.18 0.51
C ARG A 65 5.23 -11.38 1.42
N ASP A 66 5.73 -12.55 1.02
CA ASP A 66 5.59 -13.78 1.81
C ASP A 66 6.36 -13.68 3.13
N ALA A 67 7.56 -13.07 3.10
CA ALA A 67 8.37 -12.82 4.28
C ALA A 67 7.68 -11.86 5.26
N VAL A 68 7.11 -10.76 4.79
CA VAL A 68 6.35 -9.84 5.67
C VAL A 68 5.12 -10.51 6.25
N LYS A 69 4.37 -11.31 5.47
CA LYS A 69 3.22 -12.05 6.00
C LYS A 69 3.63 -13.00 7.10
N LEU A 70 4.77 -13.67 6.95
CA LEU A 70 5.32 -14.55 7.98
C LEU A 70 5.70 -13.75 9.23
N LEU A 71 6.37 -12.60 9.08
CA LEU A 71 6.72 -11.73 10.21
C LEU A 71 5.48 -11.20 10.93
N HIS A 72 4.43 -10.85 10.18
CA HIS A 72 3.15 -10.44 10.74
C HIS A 72 2.47 -11.58 11.51
N PHE A 73 2.45 -12.80 10.96
CA PHE A 73 1.93 -13.99 11.64
C PHE A 73 2.73 -14.37 12.90
N GLN A 74 3.99 -13.95 12.99
CA GLN A 74 4.86 -14.18 14.15
C GLN A 74 4.82 -13.03 15.17
N ASP A 75 3.87 -12.09 15.04
CA ASP A 75 3.76 -10.89 15.86
C ASP A 75 5.05 -10.02 15.87
N ARG A 76 5.88 -10.15 14.82
CA ARG A 76 7.08 -9.32 14.62
C ARG A 76 6.80 -8.09 13.78
N ILE A 77 5.74 -8.11 12.98
CA ILE A 77 5.19 -6.91 12.33
C ILE A 77 3.79 -6.69 12.87
N LEU A 78 3.61 -5.57 13.55
CA LEU A 78 2.34 -5.12 14.09
C LEU A 78 1.83 -3.98 13.23
N ILE A 79 0.51 -3.87 13.11
CA ILE A 79 -0.13 -2.93 12.21
C ILE A 79 -1.29 -2.24 12.92
N ILE A 80 -1.55 -1.00 12.51
CA ILE A 80 -2.77 -0.27 12.83
C ILE A 80 -3.44 0.08 11.51
N SER A 81 -4.70 -0.29 11.35
CA SER A 81 -5.50 0.05 10.17
C SER A 81 -5.82 1.54 10.11
N GLN A 82 -6.23 2.02 8.93
CA GLN A 82 -6.72 3.39 8.77
C GLN A 82 -7.89 3.69 9.71
N THR A 83 -8.83 2.75 9.86
CA THR A 83 -10.00 2.89 10.73
C THR A 83 -9.62 3.02 12.20
N GLU A 84 -8.69 2.20 12.69
CA GLU A 84 -8.21 2.26 14.07
C GLU A 84 -7.49 3.58 14.36
N PHE A 85 -6.67 4.05 13.42
CA PHE A 85 -6.00 5.34 13.52
C PHE A 85 -7.00 6.50 13.61
N GLU A 86 -8.03 6.51 12.77
CA GLU A 86 -9.11 7.50 12.79
C GLU A 86 -9.93 7.46 14.09
N ASN A 87 -9.99 6.29 14.75
CA ASN A 87 -10.62 6.11 16.05
C ASN A 87 -9.71 6.50 17.24
N GLY A 88 -8.51 7.04 16.97
CA GLY A 88 -7.59 7.57 17.98
C GLY A 88 -6.42 6.67 18.35
N MET A 89 -6.25 5.51 17.70
CA MET A 89 -5.08 4.65 17.89
C MET A 89 -3.88 5.18 17.09
N THR A 90 -3.34 6.32 17.50
CA THR A 90 -2.26 7.01 16.76
C THR A 90 -0.86 6.63 17.22
N ASP A 91 -0.73 5.98 18.39
CA ASP A 91 0.54 5.54 18.95
C ASP A 91 0.59 4.00 19.02
N ILE A 92 1.17 3.40 17.98
CA ILE A 92 1.32 1.95 17.87
C ILE A 92 2.25 1.38 18.96
N ALA A 93 3.24 2.13 19.44
CA ALA A 93 4.11 1.65 20.52
C ALA A 93 3.36 1.58 21.85
N SER A 94 2.52 2.57 22.14
CA SER A 94 1.67 2.54 23.33
C SER A 94 0.63 1.42 23.28
N GLN A 95 0.09 1.12 22.09
CA GLN A 95 -0.91 0.07 21.90
C GLN A 95 -0.32 -1.33 22.16
N PHE A 96 0.94 -1.55 21.79
CA PHE A 96 1.63 -2.83 21.86
C PHE A 96 2.83 -2.80 22.82
N ALA A 97 2.67 -2.08 23.93
CA ALA A 97 3.75 -1.83 24.89
C ALA A 97 4.27 -3.12 25.56
N ASP A 98 3.41 -4.13 25.71
CA ASP A 98 3.77 -5.41 26.31
C ASP A 98 4.61 -6.27 25.36
N GLU A 99 4.32 -6.21 24.05
CA GLU A 99 5.00 -6.95 22.99
C GLU A 99 6.42 -6.41 22.73
N ILE A 100 6.60 -5.09 22.81
CA ILE A 100 7.90 -4.43 22.53
C ILE A 100 8.81 -4.31 23.75
N LYS A 101 8.41 -4.81 24.92
CA LYS A 101 9.12 -4.58 26.17
C LYS A 101 10.56 -5.13 26.13
N GLY A 102 11.53 -4.22 26.15
CA GLY A 102 12.96 -4.55 26.12
C GLY A 102 13.46 -5.00 24.75
N GLN A 103 12.69 -4.76 23.68
CA GLN A 103 13.08 -5.03 22.30
C GLN A 103 13.29 -3.73 21.54
N ASP A 104 14.21 -3.74 20.58
CA ASP A 104 14.29 -2.69 19.58
C ASP A 104 13.05 -2.75 18.69
N TYR A 105 12.53 -1.59 18.28
CA TYR A 105 11.41 -1.52 17.37
C TYR A 105 11.52 -0.31 16.45
N PHE A 106 10.88 -0.40 15.29
CA PHE A 106 10.84 0.65 14.28
C PHE A 106 9.42 0.85 13.78
N ILE A 107 8.99 2.10 13.70
CA ILE A 107 7.65 2.48 13.26
C ILE A 107 7.75 3.23 11.94
N ALA A 108 6.82 2.96 11.03
CA ALA A 108 6.67 3.73 9.81
C ALA A 108 5.18 4.05 9.56
N ASP A 109 4.94 5.26 9.09
CA ASP A 109 3.64 5.68 8.55
C ASP A 109 3.58 5.35 7.06
N CYS A 110 2.60 4.53 6.68
CA CYS A 110 2.47 4.06 5.31
C CYS A 110 2.02 5.13 4.33
N LEU A 111 1.28 6.15 4.79
CA LEU A 111 0.94 7.30 3.94
C LEU A 111 2.19 8.14 3.67
N GLU A 112 2.93 8.49 4.74
CA GLU A 112 4.18 9.26 4.59
C GLU A 112 5.18 8.51 3.68
N TYR A 113 5.26 7.20 3.85
CA TYR A 113 6.11 6.35 3.03
C TYR A 113 5.68 6.30 1.56
N SER A 114 4.37 6.23 1.29
CA SER A 114 3.82 6.30 -0.06
C SER A 114 4.11 7.64 -0.72
N GLU A 115 3.91 8.75 0.00
CA GLU A 115 4.21 10.10 -0.49
C GLU A 115 5.70 10.25 -0.83
N LYS A 116 6.59 9.70 0.02
CA LYS A 116 8.03 9.67 -0.25
C LYS A 116 8.33 8.91 -1.55
N LEU A 117 7.70 7.77 -1.80
CA LEU A 117 7.90 6.96 -3.02
C LEU A 117 7.44 7.65 -4.31
N ASP A 118 6.48 8.56 -4.22
CA ASP A 118 5.94 9.32 -5.36
C ASP A 118 6.82 10.51 -5.75
N GLN A 119 7.74 10.93 -4.87
CA GLN A 119 8.68 11.99 -5.18
C GLN A 119 9.67 11.59 -6.31
N PRO A 120 10.14 12.55 -7.13
CA PRO A 120 11.22 12.32 -8.07
C PRO A 120 12.50 11.90 -7.33
N MET A 121 13.09 10.77 -7.71
CA MET A 121 14.27 10.21 -7.06
C MET A 121 15.09 9.37 -8.04
N ILE A 122 16.34 9.10 -7.67
CA ILE A 122 17.23 8.24 -8.47
C ILE A 122 16.65 6.81 -8.47
N LYS A 123 16.76 6.12 -9.61
CA LYS A 123 16.18 4.77 -9.78
C LYS A 123 16.62 3.81 -8.67
N ASP A 124 17.92 3.79 -8.36
CA ASP A 124 18.48 2.88 -7.36
C ASP A 124 17.97 3.16 -5.95
N GLU A 125 17.76 4.43 -5.59
CA GLU A 125 17.14 4.83 -4.32
C GLU A 125 15.69 4.38 -4.25
N LYS A 126 14.95 4.51 -5.35
CA LYS A 126 13.56 4.03 -5.46
C LYS A 126 13.46 2.52 -5.32
N ASP A 127 14.38 1.81 -5.95
CA ASP A 127 14.43 0.35 -5.91
C ASP A 127 14.82 -0.14 -4.50
N ALA A 128 15.71 0.57 -3.80
CA ALA A 128 16.04 0.32 -2.40
C ALA A 128 14.84 0.55 -1.46
N LEU A 129 14.07 1.63 -1.67
CA LEU A 129 12.82 1.86 -0.92
C LEU A 129 11.82 0.72 -1.17
N LYS A 130 11.54 0.37 -2.43
CA LYS A 130 10.65 -0.77 -2.75
C LYS A 130 11.17 -2.12 -2.26
N ALA A 131 12.45 -2.21 -1.92
CA ALA A 131 13.06 -3.38 -1.33
C ALA A 131 13.05 -3.40 0.19
N SER A 132 12.59 -2.33 0.86
CA SER A 132 12.53 -2.32 2.32
C SER A 132 11.35 -3.14 2.86
N TRP A 133 11.44 -3.50 4.15
CA TRP A 133 10.35 -4.15 4.87
C TRP A 133 9.10 -3.28 4.88
N ILE A 134 9.26 -1.94 5.01
CA ILE A 134 8.16 -0.97 5.10
C ILE A 134 7.27 -1.06 3.86
N PHE A 135 7.86 -1.07 2.66
CA PHE A 135 7.08 -1.16 1.42
C PHE A 135 6.21 -2.42 1.38
N SER A 136 6.72 -3.54 1.89
CA SER A 136 6.00 -4.81 1.92
C SER A 136 4.96 -4.85 3.05
N ALA A 137 5.26 -4.24 4.20
CA ALA A 137 4.36 -4.13 5.36
C ALA A 137 3.16 -3.23 5.07
N CYS A 138 3.37 -2.11 4.38
CA CYS A 138 2.28 -1.23 3.93
C CYS A 138 1.38 -1.86 2.86
N GLY A 139 1.80 -2.99 2.29
CA GLY A 139 0.99 -3.81 1.39
C GLY A 139 0.22 -4.94 2.09
N LEU A 140 0.32 -5.06 3.42
CA LEU A 140 -0.52 -5.97 4.19
C LEU A 140 -1.97 -5.46 4.16
N THR A 141 -2.92 -6.38 4.22
CA THR A 141 -4.32 -6.03 4.48
C THR A 141 -4.59 -6.36 5.95
N PRO A 142 -4.97 -5.37 6.79
CA PRO A 142 -5.40 -5.60 8.16
C PRO A 142 -6.58 -6.56 8.27
#